data_AF-A0A1J3G4J7-F1
#
_entry.id   AF-A0A1J3G4J7-F1
#
_cell.length_a   1.000
_cell.length_b   1.000
_cell.length_c   1.000
_cell.angle_alpha   90.00
_cell.angle_beta   90.00
_cell.angle_gamma   90.00
#
_symmetry.space_group_name_H-M   'P 1'
#
loop_
_entity.id
_entity.type
_entity.pdbx_description
1 polymer ?
#
loop_
_entity_poly.entity_id
_entity_poly.type
_entity_poly.pdbx_seq_one_letter_code
_entity_poly.pdbx_strand_id
1 'polypeptide(L)'
;QEGRRGLALLHTSRDFINWKQSTKPLHYNDGSGMWECPDFFPVARADSHGLDTSFSGSVKHVLKVSLSDTSKDYYTIGTYDRVRDQYAPDEGFVQDDTAPRYDYGKFYASKTFYDSVSRRRILWGWVNESSPEKENIKKGWAGLQAIPRKVWLDDSGKRLMQWPVKEIERLRTTQVKLGNKVLEGGGSVID
;
A
#
# COMPACT_ATOMS: atom_id res chain seq x y z
N GLN A 1 -2.88 -12.49 -26.97
CA GLN A 1 -2.34 -11.49 -26.01
C GLN A 1 -1.11 -12.10 -25.33
N GLU A 2 -0.05 -12.38 -26.08
CA GLU A 2 1.22 -12.80 -25.49
C GLU A 2 1.96 -11.54 -25.00
N GLY A 3 2.50 -11.58 -23.77
CA GLY A 3 3.40 -10.54 -23.26
C GLY A 3 2.85 -9.54 -22.22
N ARG A 4 1.61 -9.67 -21.71
CA ARG A 4 1.05 -8.79 -20.66
C ARG A 4 0.77 -9.50 -19.33
N ARG A 5 1.62 -10.44 -18.90
CA ARG A 5 1.52 -11.10 -17.60
C ARG A 5 2.36 -10.37 -16.56
N GLY A 6 1.72 -9.87 -15.51
CA GLY A 6 2.41 -9.33 -14.33
C GLY A 6 2.94 -10.47 -13.46
N LEU A 7 4.16 -10.33 -12.94
CA LEU A 7 4.86 -11.37 -12.19
C LEU A 7 5.54 -10.78 -10.96
N ALA A 8 5.38 -11.45 -9.81
CA ALA A 8 6.24 -11.24 -8.64
C ALA A 8 7.33 -12.34 -8.64
N LEU A 9 8.44 -12.10 -9.36
CA LEU A 9 9.55 -13.05 -9.42
C LEU A 9 10.20 -13.22 -8.03
N LEU A 10 10.30 -14.46 -7.57
CA LEU A 10 10.88 -14.79 -6.28
C LEU A 10 12.33 -15.25 -6.44
N HIS A 11 13.20 -14.73 -5.58
CA HIS A 11 14.57 -15.19 -5.42
C HIS A 11 14.81 -15.59 -3.97
N THR A 12 15.66 -16.60 -3.76
CA THR A 12 16.05 -17.07 -2.43
C THR A 12 17.57 -16.98 -2.28
N SER A 13 18.01 -16.68 -1.06
CA SER A 13 19.42 -16.60 -0.70
C SER A 13 19.60 -16.93 0.78
N ARG A 14 20.75 -17.51 1.14
CA ARG A 14 21.14 -17.76 2.53
C ARG A 14 22.12 -16.71 3.07
N ASP A 15 22.75 -15.94 2.20
CA ASP A 15 23.82 -14.99 2.52
C ASP A 15 23.54 -13.56 2.01
N PHE A 16 22.41 -13.35 1.33
CA PHE A 16 22.00 -12.08 0.72
C PHE A 16 22.90 -11.62 -0.44
N ILE A 17 23.84 -12.45 -0.89
CA ILE A 17 24.79 -12.18 -1.98
C ILE A 17 24.50 -13.09 -3.17
N ASN A 18 24.40 -14.40 -2.94
CA ASN A 18 24.15 -15.39 -3.96
C ASN A 18 22.65 -15.69 -4.01
N TRP A 19 22.01 -15.33 -5.13
CA TRP A 19 20.57 -15.45 -5.31
C TRP A 19 20.23 -16.49 -6.37
N LYS A 20 19.29 -17.38 -6.03
CA LYS A 20 18.71 -18.34 -6.97
C LYS A 20 17.26 -17.97 -7.24
N GLN A 21 16.92 -17.76 -8.50
CA GLN A 21 15.53 -17.56 -8.90
C GLN A 21 14.72 -18.84 -8.66
N SER A 22 13.55 -18.71 -8.05
CA SER A 22 12.58 -19.78 -7.90
C SER A 22 11.97 -20.16 -9.25
N THR A 23 11.56 -21.42 -9.41
CA THR A 23 10.95 -21.90 -10.67
C THR A 23 9.54 -21.34 -10.90
N LYS A 24 8.87 -20.93 -9.83
CA LYS A 24 7.56 -20.27 -9.85
C LYS A 24 7.67 -18.88 -9.21
N PRO A 25 6.92 -17.88 -9.70
CA PRO A 25 6.81 -16.59 -9.02
C PRO A 25 6.02 -16.75 -7.71
N LEU A 26 6.14 -15.76 -6.82
CA LEU A 26 5.30 -15.69 -5.62
C LEU A 26 3.81 -15.59 -6.00
N HIS A 27 3.50 -14.78 -7.01
CA HIS A 27 2.17 -14.62 -7.60
C HIS A 27 2.28 -14.04 -9.01
N TYR A 28 1.21 -14.13 -9.80
CA TYR A 28 1.13 -13.56 -11.13
C TYR A 28 -0.33 -13.27 -11.51
N ASN A 29 -0.54 -12.40 -12.49
CA ASN A 29 -1.84 -12.23 -13.12
C ASN A 29 -1.72 -11.97 -14.62
N ASP A 30 -2.59 -12.59 -15.42
CA ASP A 30 -2.64 -12.39 -16.86
C ASP A 30 -3.40 -11.10 -17.22
N GLY A 31 -2.89 -10.33 -18.18
CA GLY A 31 -3.51 -9.10 -18.66
C GLY A 31 -3.25 -7.86 -17.81
N SER A 32 -2.65 -7.98 -16.62
CA SER A 32 -2.38 -6.85 -15.72
C SER A 32 -1.22 -5.94 -16.17
N GLY A 33 -0.43 -6.36 -17.15
CA GLY A 33 0.78 -5.64 -17.57
C GLY A 33 1.90 -5.70 -16.52
N MET A 34 2.83 -4.74 -16.58
CA MET A 34 4.02 -4.71 -15.73
C MET A 34 3.66 -4.40 -14.27
N TRP A 35 4.22 -5.20 -13.34
CA TRP A 35 4.15 -4.96 -11.91
C TRP A 35 5.41 -4.24 -11.44
N GLU A 36 5.28 -2.97 -11.10
CA GLU A 36 6.33 -2.16 -10.50
C GLU A 36 6.21 -2.14 -8.97
N CYS A 37 7.32 -1.77 -8.32
CA CYS A 37 7.39 -1.52 -6.88
C CYS A 37 6.57 -2.51 -6.01
N PRO A 38 6.76 -3.83 -6.18
CA PRO A 38 6.04 -4.81 -5.37
C PRO A 38 6.36 -4.62 -3.88
N ASP A 39 5.39 -4.95 -3.05
CA ASP A 39 5.52 -5.00 -1.60
C ASP A 39 4.75 -6.20 -1.05
N PHE A 40 5.34 -6.89 -0.07
CA PHE A 40 4.78 -8.11 0.49
C PHE A 40 5.01 -8.16 2.00
N PHE A 41 3.93 -8.18 2.78
CA PHE A 41 4.04 -8.10 4.23
C PHE A 41 2.87 -8.74 4.99
N PRO A 42 3.09 -9.18 6.23
CA PRO A 42 2.03 -9.68 7.09
C PRO A 42 1.25 -8.55 7.78
N VAL A 43 -0.03 -8.82 8.05
CA VAL A 43 -0.91 -7.98 8.88
C VAL A 43 -1.59 -8.80 9.97
N ALA A 44 -1.73 -8.21 11.15
CA ALA A 44 -2.45 -8.82 12.27
C ALA A 44 -3.95 -8.92 11.94
N ARG A 45 -4.60 -9.98 12.45
CA ARG A 45 -6.04 -10.21 12.25
C ARG A 45 -6.93 -9.60 13.33
N ALA A 46 -6.37 -9.39 14.52
CA ALA A 46 -7.13 -9.07 15.72
C ALA A 46 -6.88 -7.65 16.25
N ASP A 47 -5.84 -6.97 15.76
CA ASP A 47 -5.49 -5.64 16.19
C ASP A 47 -4.84 -4.81 15.08
N SER A 48 -4.55 -3.55 15.39
CA SER A 48 -3.94 -2.61 14.45
C SER A 48 -2.42 -2.51 14.56
N HIS A 49 -1.76 -3.43 15.27
CA HIS A 49 -0.30 -3.41 15.37
C HIS A 49 0.32 -3.84 14.04
N GLY A 50 1.45 -3.21 13.73
CA GLY A 50 2.31 -3.68 12.66
C GLY A 50 2.98 -4.97 13.06
N LEU A 51 3.27 -5.81 12.08
CA LEU A 51 4.06 -7.02 12.25
C LEU A 51 5.39 -6.87 11.52
N ASP A 52 6.44 -7.43 12.12
CA ASP A 52 7.71 -7.64 11.46
C ASP A 52 7.48 -8.42 10.15
N THR A 53 8.22 -8.08 9.10
CA THR A 53 8.02 -8.67 7.77
C THR A 53 8.24 -10.18 7.77
N SER A 54 9.03 -10.72 8.70
CA SER A 54 9.28 -12.16 8.84
C SER A 54 8.30 -12.88 9.77
N PHE A 55 7.39 -12.16 10.44
CA PHE A 55 6.53 -12.72 11.49
C PHE A 55 5.78 -13.96 11.01
N SER A 56 5.89 -15.03 11.80
CA SER A 56 5.28 -16.33 11.52
C SER A 56 4.21 -16.64 12.56
N GLY A 57 2.95 -16.59 12.17
CA GLY A 57 1.82 -16.91 13.03
C GLY A 57 0.48 -16.85 12.27
N SER A 58 -0.62 -16.79 13.01
CA SER A 58 -1.95 -16.64 12.41
C SER A 58 -2.16 -15.20 11.93
N VAL A 59 -1.82 -14.96 10.66
CA VAL A 59 -1.85 -13.63 10.02
C VAL A 59 -2.54 -13.69 8.67
N LYS A 60 -2.75 -12.52 8.06
CA LYS A 60 -2.96 -12.39 6.62
C LYS A 60 -1.71 -11.78 6.00
N HIS A 61 -1.54 -11.95 4.70
CA HIS A 61 -0.49 -11.29 3.93
C HIS A 61 -1.13 -10.34 2.93
N VAL A 62 -0.43 -9.25 2.66
CA VAL A 62 -0.79 -8.27 1.64
C VAL A 62 0.25 -8.37 0.54
N LEU A 63 -0.20 -8.57 -0.69
CA LEU A 63 0.61 -8.34 -1.88
C LEU A 63 0.15 -7.02 -2.51
N LYS A 64 1.07 -6.07 -2.67
CA LYS A 64 0.84 -4.83 -3.39
C LYS A 64 1.72 -4.74 -4.62
N VAL A 65 1.18 -4.19 -5.69
CA VAL A 65 1.91 -3.84 -6.92
C VAL A 65 1.49 -2.45 -7.39
N SER A 66 2.42 -1.75 -8.05
CA SER A 66 2.14 -0.56 -8.84
C SER A 66 1.92 -0.99 -10.28
N LEU A 67 0.72 -0.81 -10.83
CA LEU A 67 0.43 -1.19 -12.21
C LEU A 67 0.83 -0.06 -13.15
N SER A 68 1.86 -0.29 -13.96
CA SER A 68 2.38 0.69 -14.93
C SER A 68 1.28 1.24 -15.84
N ASP A 69 0.40 0.36 -16.31
CA ASP A 69 -0.63 0.69 -17.31
C ASP A 69 -1.69 1.67 -16.78
N THR A 70 -1.90 1.72 -15.47
CA THR A 70 -2.89 2.63 -14.85
C THR A 70 -2.25 3.72 -14.00
N SER A 71 -0.94 3.61 -13.71
CA SER A 71 -0.22 4.49 -12.79
C SER A 71 -0.92 4.57 -11.42
N LYS A 72 -1.39 3.43 -10.90
CA LYS A 72 -2.03 3.28 -9.59
C LYS A 72 -1.46 2.09 -8.82
N ASP A 73 -1.63 2.17 -7.49
CA ASP A 73 -1.16 1.15 -6.55
C ASP A 73 -2.33 0.30 -6.05
N TYR A 74 -2.24 -1.00 -6.27
CA TYR A 74 -3.27 -1.99 -5.95
C TYR A 74 -2.75 -3.03 -4.99
N TYR A 75 -3.58 -3.46 -4.06
CA TYR A 75 -3.23 -4.52 -3.12
C TYR A 75 -4.33 -5.57 -3.05
N THR A 76 -3.94 -6.80 -2.75
CA THR A 76 -4.86 -7.87 -2.36
C THR A 76 -4.50 -8.36 -0.97
N ILE A 77 -5.47 -8.98 -0.30
CA ILE A 77 -5.29 -9.63 1.00
C ILE A 77 -5.44 -11.13 0.81
N GLY A 78 -4.57 -11.91 1.45
CA GLY A 78 -4.54 -13.35 1.25
C GLY A 78 -3.68 -14.10 2.24
N THR A 79 -3.22 -15.26 1.82
CA THR A 79 -2.38 -16.16 2.61
C THR A 79 -1.08 -16.49 1.88
N TYR A 80 -0.02 -16.70 2.65
CA TYR A 80 1.28 -17.10 2.13
C TYR A 80 1.53 -18.58 2.46
N ASP A 81 1.56 -19.41 1.43
CA ASP A 81 1.98 -20.80 1.53
C ASP A 81 3.52 -20.85 1.52
N ARG A 82 4.10 -20.98 2.71
CA ARG A 82 5.56 -21.08 2.91
C ARG A 82 6.17 -22.39 2.43
N VAL A 83 5.36 -23.43 2.18
CA VAL A 83 5.85 -24.72 1.64
C VAL A 83 5.99 -24.62 0.13
N ARG A 84 5.03 -23.97 -0.53
CA ARG A 84 5.03 -23.78 -1.99
C ARG A 84 5.70 -22.49 -2.45
N ASP A 85 6.06 -21.61 -1.52
CA ASP A 85 6.53 -20.26 -1.76
C ASP A 85 5.60 -19.43 -2.65
N GLN A 86 4.30 -19.50 -2.35
CA GLN A 86 3.26 -18.87 -3.17
C GLN A 86 2.27 -18.08 -2.32
N TYR A 87 1.84 -16.94 -2.86
CA TYR A 87 0.77 -16.14 -2.32
C TYR A 87 -0.56 -16.49 -3.01
N ALA A 88 -1.58 -16.71 -2.19
CA ALA A 88 -2.94 -16.94 -2.62
C ALA A 88 -3.84 -15.82 -2.09
N PRO A 89 -4.38 -14.93 -2.97
CA PRO A 89 -5.40 -13.97 -2.58
C PRO A 89 -6.62 -14.66 -1.96
N ASP A 90 -7.27 -14.01 -1.00
CA ASP A 90 -8.57 -14.46 -0.48
C ASP A 90 -9.64 -14.36 -1.58
N GLU A 91 -10.74 -15.12 -1.41
CA GLU A 91 -11.86 -15.12 -2.33
C GLU A 91 -12.41 -13.69 -2.57
N GLY A 92 -12.61 -13.34 -3.85
CA GLY A 92 -13.05 -12.03 -4.27
C GLY A 92 -11.92 -11.04 -4.61
N PHE A 93 -10.65 -11.40 -4.38
CA PHE A 93 -9.51 -10.62 -4.83
C PHE A 93 -8.86 -11.19 -6.08
N VAL A 94 -8.49 -10.30 -7.01
CA VAL A 94 -7.65 -10.59 -8.18
C VAL A 94 -6.55 -9.52 -8.23
N GLN A 95 -5.30 -9.90 -8.51
CA GLN A 95 -4.17 -8.95 -8.52
C GLN A 95 -4.10 -8.17 -9.85
N ASP A 96 -5.11 -7.36 -10.12
CA ASP A 96 -5.22 -6.47 -11.29
C ASP A 96 -5.83 -5.10 -10.92
N ASP A 97 -6.33 -4.37 -11.91
CA ASP A 97 -6.92 -3.04 -11.74
C ASP A 97 -8.32 -3.04 -11.10
N THR A 98 -8.89 -4.22 -10.81
CA THR A 98 -10.13 -4.38 -10.05
C THR A 98 -9.90 -4.44 -8.53
N ALA A 99 -8.66 -4.68 -8.10
CA ALA A 99 -8.30 -4.73 -6.68
C ALA A 99 -8.49 -3.39 -5.96
N PRO A 100 -8.60 -3.39 -4.62
CA PRO A 100 -8.55 -2.17 -3.85
C PRO A 100 -7.24 -1.40 -4.03
N ARG A 101 -7.33 -0.07 -3.89
CA ARG A 101 -6.18 0.84 -3.94
C ARG A 101 -5.87 1.38 -2.56
N TYR A 102 -4.61 1.72 -2.31
CA TYR A 102 -4.27 2.51 -1.12
C TYR A 102 -4.85 3.92 -1.20
N ASP A 103 -4.85 4.50 -2.38
CA ASP A 103 -5.34 5.86 -2.59
C ASP A 103 -6.01 5.94 -3.96
N TYR A 104 -7.16 6.60 -4.01
CA TYR A 104 -7.96 6.72 -5.23
C TYR A 104 -7.61 7.99 -6.03
N GLY A 105 -6.71 8.83 -5.51
CA GLY A 105 -6.18 10.04 -6.15
C GLY A 105 -4.82 9.84 -6.84
N LYS A 106 -3.90 10.79 -6.64
CA LYS A 106 -2.51 10.73 -7.13
C LYS A 106 -1.60 10.15 -6.07
N PHE A 107 -1.20 8.91 -6.25
CA PHE A 107 -0.37 8.16 -5.33
C PHE A 107 0.22 6.96 -6.08
N TYR A 108 1.53 6.80 -6.06
CA TYR A 108 2.20 5.75 -6.81
C TYR A 108 3.49 5.28 -6.12
N ALA A 109 4.02 4.15 -6.58
CA ALA A 109 5.30 3.58 -6.14
C ALA A 109 5.41 3.42 -4.61
N SER A 110 4.28 3.16 -3.95
CA SER A 110 4.23 3.08 -2.49
C SER A 110 4.96 1.87 -1.94
N LYS A 111 5.49 2.02 -0.73
CA LYS A 111 6.29 1.01 -0.05
C LYS A 111 6.13 1.10 1.45
N THR A 112 6.05 -0.04 2.10
CA THR A 112 5.95 -0.13 3.55
C THR A 112 7.26 -0.51 4.22
N PHE A 113 7.36 -0.15 5.50
CA PHE A 113 8.34 -0.73 6.42
C PHE A 113 7.70 -0.94 7.78
N TYR A 114 8.29 -1.82 8.59
CA TYR A 114 7.90 -2.04 9.98
C TYR A 114 8.68 -1.10 10.91
N ASP A 115 7.96 -0.21 11.59
CA ASP A 115 8.48 0.60 12.70
C ASP A 115 8.39 -0.26 13.98
N SER A 116 9.52 -0.85 14.36
CA SER A 116 9.63 -1.74 15.52
C SER A 116 9.50 -1.00 16.85
N VAL A 117 9.84 0.29 16.90
CA VAL A 117 9.77 1.12 18.11
C VAL A 117 8.31 1.39 18.47
N SER A 118 7.50 1.76 17.49
CA SER A 118 6.07 2.05 17.71
C SER A 118 5.15 0.87 17.36
N ARG A 119 5.73 -0.28 16.96
CA ARG A 119 5.02 -1.51 16.57
C ARG A 119 3.92 -1.27 15.54
N ARG A 120 4.26 -0.59 14.44
CA ARG A 120 3.31 -0.22 13.37
C ARG A 120 3.93 -0.40 11.99
N ARG A 121 3.10 -0.69 11.00
CA ARG A 121 3.52 -0.67 9.59
C ARG A 121 3.26 0.71 9.01
N ILE A 122 4.29 1.32 8.45
CA ILE A 122 4.24 2.66 7.85
C ILE A 122 4.30 2.53 6.34
N LEU A 123 3.37 3.21 5.66
CA LEU A 123 3.30 3.34 4.21
C LEU A 123 3.80 4.71 3.78
N TRP A 124 4.77 4.69 2.87
CA TRP A 124 5.19 5.84 2.07
C TRP A 124 4.58 5.76 0.67
N GLY A 125 4.37 6.90 0.02
CA GLY A 125 3.94 6.94 -1.37
C GLY A 125 4.25 8.26 -2.04
N TRP A 126 4.65 8.15 -3.30
CA TRP A 126 5.02 9.28 -4.13
C TRP A 126 3.78 9.92 -4.74
N VAL A 127 3.72 11.24 -4.68
CA VAL A 127 2.70 12.09 -5.30
C VAL A 127 3.41 12.98 -6.32
N ASN A 128 3.23 12.68 -7.60
CA ASN A 128 3.78 13.50 -8.67
C ASN A 128 2.97 14.79 -8.88
N GLU A 129 3.53 15.73 -9.64
CA GLU A 129 2.89 17.00 -9.94
C GLU A 129 1.63 16.84 -10.79
N SER A 130 0.61 17.67 -10.55
CA SER A 130 -0.53 17.85 -11.47
C SER A 130 -0.35 19.05 -12.39
N SER A 131 0.67 19.88 -12.15
CA SER A 131 1.01 21.02 -13.00
C SER A 131 1.69 20.56 -14.28
N PRO A 132 1.57 21.34 -15.37
CA PRO A 132 2.34 21.11 -16.59
C PRO A 132 3.86 21.13 -16.33
N GLU A 133 4.61 20.37 -17.12
CA GLU A 133 6.07 20.22 -16.95
C GLU A 133 6.84 21.55 -16.97
N LYS A 134 6.43 22.50 -17.82
CA LYS A 134 7.04 23.85 -17.86
C LYS A 134 7.01 24.57 -16.51
N GLU A 135 5.96 24.36 -15.71
CA GLU A 135 5.84 24.98 -14.38
C GLU A 135 6.78 24.28 -13.38
N ASN A 136 7.00 22.98 -13.54
CA ASN A 136 7.97 22.23 -12.74
C ASN A 136 9.41 22.72 -13.00
N ILE A 137 9.75 22.95 -14.27
CA ILE A 137 11.04 23.54 -14.67
C ILE A 137 11.18 24.94 -14.08
N LYS A 138 10.15 25.77 -14.21
CA LYS A 138 10.15 27.14 -13.70
C LYS A 138 10.30 27.21 -12.18
N LYS A 139 9.61 26.35 -11.42
CA LYS A 139 9.72 26.31 -9.95
C LYS A 139 10.97 25.58 -9.45
N GLY A 140 11.65 24.81 -10.30
CA GLY A 140 12.93 24.15 -10.00
C GLY A 140 12.83 22.85 -9.21
N TRP A 141 11.64 22.27 -9.04
CA TRP A 141 11.44 21.00 -8.33
C TRP A 141 10.16 20.29 -8.81
N ALA A 142 10.06 18.98 -8.58
CA ALA A 142 8.87 18.19 -8.88
C ALA A 142 8.80 16.92 -8.02
N GLY A 143 7.59 16.59 -7.57
CA GLY A 143 7.30 15.38 -6.81
C GLY A 143 7.42 15.58 -5.31
N LEU A 144 6.45 15.01 -4.58
CA LEU A 144 6.39 15.02 -3.13
C LEU A 144 6.16 13.60 -2.61
N GLN A 145 6.44 13.41 -1.32
CA GLN A 145 5.94 12.25 -0.60
C GLN A 145 4.65 12.65 0.13
N ALA A 146 3.63 11.77 0.09
CA ALA A 146 2.50 11.91 0.99
C ALA A 146 2.98 11.80 2.45
N ILE A 147 2.24 12.42 3.38
CA ILE A 147 2.50 12.19 4.80
C ILE A 147 2.40 10.68 5.09
N PRO A 148 3.41 10.08 5.75
CA PRO A 148 3.41 8.65 6.02
C PRO A 148 2.14 8.21 6.76
N ARG A 149 1.65 7.03 6.43
CA ARG A 149 0.40 6.49 6.99
C ARG A 149 0.67 5.21 7.76
N LYS A 150 0.10 5.08 8.97
CA LYS A 150 -0.04 3.77 9.60
C LYS A 150 -1.04 2.95 8.78
N VAL A 151 -0.72 1.67 8.52
CA VAL A 151 -1.60 0.74 7.79
C VAL A 151 -1.87 -0.50 8.63
N TRP A 152 -3.12 -0.96 8.63
CA TRP A 152 -3.53 -2.19 9.31
C TRP A 152 -4.76 -2.81 8.62
N LEU A 153 -5.07 -4.06 8.95
CA LEU A 153 -6.25 -4.75 8.45
C LEU A 153 -7.51 -4.23 9.16
N ASP A 154 -8.58 -3.98 8.42
CA ASP A 154 -9.86 -3.62 9.03
C ASP A 154 -10.53 -4.84 9.71
N ASP A 155 -11.49 -4.59 10.60
CA ASP A 155 -12.14 -5.64 11.37
C ASP A 155 -12.88 -6.68 10.49
N SER A 156 -13.31 -6.30 9.29
CA SER A 156 -13.93 -7.25 8.35
C SER A 156 -12.91 -8.16 7.65
N GLY A 157 -11.63 -7.82 7.68
CA GLY A 157 -10.56 -8.51 6.98
C GLY A 157 -10.56 -8.31 5.46
N LYS A 158 -11.38 -7.39 4.93
CA LYS A 158 -11.60 -7.19 3.49
C LYS A 158 -10.92 -5.95 2.93
N ARG A 159 -10.30 -5.12 3.76
CA ARG A 159 -9.55 -3.94 3.31
C ARG A 159 -8.49 -3.53 4.31
N LEU A 160 -7.58 -2.69 3.85
CA LEU A 160 -6.61 -2.02 4.70
C LEU A 160 -7.13 -0.65 5.11
N MET A 161 -7.03 -0.37 6.41
CA MET A 161 -7.23 0.95 6.97
C MET A 161 -5.92 1.72 6.94
N GLN A 162 -6.01 3.03 6.75
CA GLN A 162 -4.88 3.94 6.74
C GLN A 162 -5.19 5.17 7.58
N TRP A 163 -4.19 5.67 8.28
CA TRP A 163 -4.29 6.94 8.99
C TRP A 163 -2.94 7.66 9.00
N PRO A 164 -2.89 8.99 8.84
CA PRO A 164 -1.65 9.74 9.00
C PRO A 164 -0.96 9.39 10.32
N VAL A 165 0.36 9.31 10.30
CA VAL A 165 1.14 9.06 11.53
C VAL A 165 0.83 10.12 12.58
N LYS A 166 0.65 9.71 13.84
CA LYS A 166 0.29 10.60 14.97
C LYS A 166 1.27 11.77 15.16
N GLU A 167 2.50 11.62 14.69
CA GLU A 167 3.54 12.63 14.75
C GLU A 167 3.17 13.90 13.98
N ILE A 168 2.36 13.80 12.91
CA ILE A 168 1.90 14.97 12.15
C ILE A 168 1.04 15.90 13.01
N GLU A 169 0.39 15.37 14.05
CA GLU A 169 -0.49 16.14 14.92
C GLU A 169 0.28 17.18 15.75
N ARG A 170 1.60 17.01 15.91
CA ARG A 170 2.48 17.99 16.58
C ARG A 170 2.62 19.31 15.82
N LEU A 171 2.25 19.32 14.53
CA LEU A 171 2.25 20.53 13.71
C LEU A 171 0.93 21.32 13.84
N ARG A 172 -0.09 20.78 14.53
CA ARG A 172 -1.34 21.50 14.79
C ARG A 172 -1.09 22.60 15.82
N THR A 173 -1.51 23.82 15.50
CA THR A 173 -1.32 25.01 16.37
C THR A 173 -2.54 25.25 17.25
N THR A 174 -3.69 25.51 16.63
CA THR A 174 -4.93 25.84 17.34
C THR A 174 -5.80 24.60 17.47
N GLN A 175 -6.16 24.26 18.71
CA GLN A 175 -7.14 23.22 18.97
C GLN A 175 -8.54 23.75 18.69
N VAL A 176 -9.22 23.18 17.70
CA VAL A 176 -10.63 23.46 17.42
C VAL A 176 -11.48 22.35 18.02
N LYS A 177 -12.52 22.73 18.76
CA LYS A 177 -13.57 21.80 19.24
C LYS A 177 -14.87 22.17 18.54
N LEU A 178 -15.34 21.29 17.68
CA LEU A 178 -16.66 21.40 17.05
C LEU A 178 -17.60 20.45 17.78
N GLY A 179 -18.71 20.98 18.30
CA GLY A 179 -19.82 20.17 18.79
C GLY A 179 -20.62 19.58 17.63
N ASN A 180 -21.47 18.59 17.92
CA ASN A 180 -22.42 18.07 16.94
C ASN A 180 -23.32 19.21 16.44
N LYS A 181 -23.37 19.42 15.13
CA LYS A 181 -24.25 20.39 14.48
C LYS A 181 -25.16 19.65 13.51
N VAL A 182 -26.46 19.91 13.58
CA VAL A 182 -27.41 19.44 12.56
C VAL A 182 -27.18 20.29 11.31
N LEU A 183 -26.96 19.62 10.18
CA LEU A 183 -26.83 20.28 8.88
C LEU A 183 -28.19 20.24 8.18
N GLU A 184 -28.83 21.39 8.05
CA GLU A 184 -30.00 21.53 7.19
C GLU A 184 -29.53 21.57 5.73
N GLY A 185 -30.30 20.95 4.82
CA GLY A 185 -29.96 20.88 3.41
C GLY A 185 -29.78 22.28 2.81
N GLY A 186 -28.57 22.56 2.28
CA GLY A 186 -28.22 23.85 1.70
C GLY A 186 -27.52 24.84 2.65
N GLY A 187 -27.28 24.47 3.92
CA GLY A 187 -26.52 25.31 4.86
C GLY A 187 -24.99 25.25 4.68
N SER A 188 -24.30 26.36 4.99
CA SER A 188 -22.84 26.41 5.15
C SER A 188 -22.47 26.28 6.64
N VAL A 189 -21.39 25.56 6.94
CA VAL A 189 -20.82 25.42 8.30
C VAL A 189 -19.58 26.30 8.48
N ILE A 190 -19.22 27.04 7.45
CA ILE A 190 -18.06 27.92 7.43
C ILE A 190 -18.61 29.35 7.47
N ASP A 191 -18.30 30.07 8.55
CA ASP A 191 -18.45 31.52 8.65
C ASP A 191 -17.47 32.22 7.69
#